data_AF-Q4DLW6-F1
#
_entry.id   AF-Q4DLW6-F1
#
_cell.length_a   1.000
_cell.length_b   1.000
_cell.length_c   1.000
_cell.angle_alpha   90.00
_cell.angle_beta   90.00
_cell.angle_gamma   90.00
#
_symmetry.space_group_name_H-M   'P 1'
#
loop_
_entity.id
_entity.type
_entity.pdbx_description
1 polymer ?
#
loop_
_entity_poly.entity_id
_entity_poly.type
_entity_poly.pdbx_seq_one_letter_code
_entity_poly.pdbx_strand_id
1 'polypeptide(L)'
;MGQETLEAGAVEWDVNSPPDSPFITDPAMAERLPIPAEYVRRMEEAQRLFALHDSEQQALAYAYRRATWMVGFQCGWLGIGGWLTVRGYRYADPVQSFVSGFTSNRIIRRLFTPLAMLGLTITALTGMQLPFDVRAMLVAGNAWRLEEAQKADALKERSMAFHEGKAIFDRLKEEERQAFEVGMEETKNSPK
;
A
#
# COMPACT_ATOMS: atom_id res chain seq x y z
N MET A 1 19.40 -38.51 28.88
CA MET A 1 18.56 -37.32 28.63
C MET A 1 19.27 -36.13 29.23
N GLY A 2 19.92 -35.34 28.41
CA GLY A 2 20.72 -34.20 28.85
C GLY A 2 20.88 -33.27 27.68
N GLN A 3 19.75 -32.61 27.37
CA GLN A 3 19.62 -31.38 26.60
C GLN A 3 20.71 -31.17 25.55
N GLU A 4 20.42 -31.64 24.34
CA GLU A 4 20.71 -30.82 23.17
C GLU A 4 20.19 -29.43 23.53
N THR A 5 21.10 -28.51 23.86
CA THR A 5 20.83 -27.09 23.77
C THR A 5 20.59 -26.86 22.30
N LEU A 6 19.36 -27.17 21.88
CA LEU A 6 18.68 -26.49 20.79
C LEU A 6 19.10 -25.05 20.96
N GLU A 7 20.00 -24.60 20.09
CA GLU A 7 20.27 -23.20 19.86
C GLU A 7 18.90 -22.61 19.51
N ALA A 8 18.18 -22.22 20.56
CA ALA A 8 16.76 -21.97 20.54
C ALA A 8 16.57 -20.63 19.87
N GLY A 9 16.56 -20.68 18.54
CA GLY A 9 16.17 -19.62 17.66
C GLY A 9 17.04 -18.39 17.82
N ALA A 10 18.11 -18.31 17.03
CA ALA A 10 18.30 -17.08 16.29
C ALA A 10 17.00 -16.86 15.50
N VAL A 11 16.00 -16.24 16.13
CA VAL A 11 14.91 -15.62 15.41
C VAL A 11 15.64 -14.58 14.60
N GLU A 12 15.86 -14.89 13.33
CA GLU A 12 16.41 -13.98 12.35
C GLU A 12 15.47 -12.79 12.36
N TRP A 13 15.85 -11.78 13.13
CA TRP A 13 15.09 -10.56 13.23
C TRP A 13 15.29 -9.86 11.90
N ASP A 14 14.38 -10.14 10.96
CA ASP A 14 14.45 -9.56 9.64
C ASP A 14 14.14 -8.07 9.75
N VAL A 15 15.18 -7.29 9.51
CA VAL A 15 15.13 -5.83 9.49
C VAL A 15 14.12 -5.35 8.42
N ASN A 16 13.91 -6.14 7.37
CA ASN A 16 13.02 -5.82 6.26
C ASN A 16 11.59 -6.36 6.43
N SER A 17 11.38 -7.33 7.33
CA SER A 17 10.05 -7.89 7.65
C SER A 17 9.66 -7.53 9.09
N PRO A 18 8.89 -6.45 9.31
CA PRO A 18 8.47 -6.06 10.66
C PRO A 18 7.50 -7.11 11.25
N PRO A 19 7.59 -7.41 12.56
CA PRO A 19 6.60 -8.24 13.23
C PRO A 19 5.25 -7.51 13.37
N ASP A 20 4.17 -8.30 13.50
CA ASP A 20 2.79 -7.79 13.65
C ASP A 20 2.61 -6.84 14.85
N SER A 21 3.44 -7.00 15.89
CA SER A 21 3.44 -6.15 17.08
C SER A 21 4.42 -4.97 16.90
N PRO A 22 4.00 -3.71 17.11
CA PRO A 22 4.89 -2.55 17.04
C PRO A 22 5.90 -2.48 18.19
N PHE A 23 5.71 -3.28 19.24
CA PHE A 23 6.62 -3.41 20.36
C PHE A 23 7.37 -4.72 20.27
N ILE A 24 8.63 -4.71 20.70
CA ILE A 24 9.36 -5.94 21.03
C ILE A 24 8.74 -6.46 22.34
N THR A 25 7.67 -7.23 22.22
CA THR A 25 6.90 -7.77 23.36
C THR A 25 7.65 -8.86 24.11
N ASP A 26 8.59 -9.53 23.43
CA ASP A 26 9.43 -10.54 24.07
C ASP A 26 10.69 -9.87 24.63
N PRO A 27 10.86 -9.78 25.96
CA PRO A 27 12.10 -9.28 26.55
C PRO A 27 13.31 -10.10 26.07
N ALA A 28 13.12 -11.38 25.73
CA ALA A 28 14.18 -12.20 25.17
C ALA A 28 14.58 -11.71 23.77
N MET A 29 13.69 -11.15 22.95
CA MET A 29 14.07 -10.53 21.67
C MET A 29 14.84 -9.22 21.88
N ALA A 30 14.45 -8.42 22.89
CA ALA A 30 15.14 -7.17 23.22
C ALA A 30 16.57 -7.43 23.75
N GLU A 31 16.74 -8.42 24.63
CA GLU A 31 18.06 -8.86 25.12
C GLU A 31 18.91 -9.54 24.03
N ARG A 32 18.28 -10.15 23.02
CA ARG A 32 18.97 -10.76 21.88
C ARG A 32 19.53 -9.74 20.89
N LEU A 33 19.08 -8.50 20.90
CA LEU A 33 19.63 -7.44 20.05
C LEU A 33 20.89 -6.89 20.73
N PRO A 34 22.11 -7.14 20.18
CA PRO A 34 23.34 -6.62 20.75
C PRO A 34 23.51 -5.14 20.38
N ILE A 35 22.57 -4.29 20.83
CA ILE A 35 22.46 -2.90 20.40
C ILE A 35 22.05 -2.04 21.61
N PRO A 36 22.59 -0.82 21.76
CA PRO A 36 22.19 0.08 22.84
C PRO A 36 20.69 0.42 22.83
N ALA A 37 20.10 0.58 24.01
CA ALA A 37 18.66 0.81 24.18
C ALA A 37 18.11 2.03 23.42
N GLU A 38 18.92 3.06 23.19
CA GLU A 38 18.51 4.24 22.40
C GLU A 38 18.16 3.87 20.95
N TYR A 39 18.95 2.99 20.31
CA TYR A 39 18.70 2.56 18.93
C TYR A 39 17.52 1.61 18.83
N VAL A 40 17.34 0.73 19.83
CA VAL A 40 16.15 -0.11 19.93
C VAL A 40 14.89 0.76 19.98
N ARG A 41 14.90 1.83 20.77
CA ARG A 41 13.78 2.78 20.82
C ARG A 41 13.51 3.46 19.47
N ARG A 42 14.55 3.90 18.75
CA ARG A 42 14.38 4.48 17.39
C ARG A 42 13.78 3.46 16.42
N MET A 43 14.21 2.20 16.51
CA MET A 43 13.65 1.11 15.70
C MET A 43 12.17 0.86 16.01
N GLU A 44 11.78 0.89 17.29
CA GLU A 44 10.36 0.80 17.69
C GLU A 44 9.54 1.99 17.21
N GLU A 45 10.08 3.20 17.29
CA GLU A 45 9.41 4.42 16.78
C GLU A 45 9.17 4.31 15.27
N ALA A 46 10.17 3.89 14.49
CA ALA A 46 10.04 3.62 13.06
C ALA A 46 9.01 2.50 12.78
N GLN A 47 8.98 1.44 13.59
CA GLN A 47 8.02 0.36 13.43
C GLN A 47 6.57 0.78 13.76
N ARG A 48 6.38 1.68 14.72
CA ARG A 48 5.05 2.28 14.99
C ARG A 48 4.55 3.11 13.81
N LEU A 49 5.44 3.88 13.18
CA LEU A 49 5.10 4.62 11.97
C LEU A 49 4.70 3.66 10.84
N PHE A 50 5.47 2.59 10.63
CA PHE A 50 5.11 1.55 9.65
C PHE A 50 3.72 0.95 9.92
N ALA A 51 3.43 0.57 11.17
CA ALA A 51 2.14 -0.02 11.54
C ALA A 51 0.97 0.95 11.32
N LEU A 52 1.18 2.25 11.58
CA LEU A 52 0.18 3.28 11.29
C LEU A 52 -0.10 3.37 9.79
N HIS A 53 0.94 3.50 8.97
CA HIS A 53 0.79 3.52 7.51
C HIS A 53 0.21 2.21 6.97
N ASP A 54 0.45 1.05 7.60
CA ASP A 54 -0.19 -0.21 7.22
C ASP A 54 -1.70 -0.19 7.39
N SER A 55 -2.17 0.31 8.53
CA SER A 55 -3.60 0.44 8.78
C SER A 55 -4.28 1.40 7.80
N GLU A 56 -3.63 2.53 7.47
CA GLU A 56 -4.15 3.52 6.52
C GLU A 56 -4.13 2.99 5.07
N GLN A 57 -3.08 2.26 4.71
CA GLN A 57 -2.96 1.67 3.38
C GLN A 57 -4.08 0.67 3.09
N GLN A 58 -4.50 -0.14 4.07
CA GLN A 58 -5.61 -1.08 3.90
C GLN A 58 -6.92 -0.35 3.54
N ALA A 59 -7.19 0.80 4.17
CA ALA A 59 -8.34 1.63 3.85
C ALA A 59 -8.27 2.22 2.44
N LEU A 60 -7.09 2.72 2.04
CA LEU A 60 -6.86 3.26 0.69
C LEU A 60 -6.92 2.17 -0.40
N ALA A 61 -6.38 0.98 -0.14
CA ALA A 61 -6.44 -0.15 -1.05
C ALA A 61 -7.88 -0.58 -1.30
N TYR A 62 -8.71 -0.62 -0.25
CA TYR A 62 -10.14 -0.88 -0.39
C TYR A 62 -10.84 0.21 -1.21
N ALA A 63 -10.57 1.48 -0.94
CA ALA A 63 -11.14 2.61 -1.69
C ALA A 63 -10.74 2.57 -3.18
N TYR A 64 -9.47 2.33 -3.47
CA TYR A 64 -8.95 2.20 -4.83
C TYR A 64 -9.57 1.01 -5.57
N ARG A 65 -9.65 -0.16 -4.92
CA ARG A 65 -10.31 -1.34 -5.49
C ARG A 65 -11.77 -1.04 -5.82
N ARG A 66 -12.51 -0.41 -4.90
CA ARG A 66 -13.91 -0.02 -5.12
C ARG A 66 -14.06 0.96 -6.29
N ALA A 67 -13.21 1.98 -6.37
CA ALA A 67 -13.20 2.94 -7.47
C ALA A 67 -12.90 2.25 -8.82
N THR A 68 -11.92 1.34 -8.85
CA THR A 68 -11.57 0.57 -10.04
C THR A 68 -12.74 -0.28 -10.54
N TRP A 69 -13.47 -0.95 -9.63
CA TRP A 69 -14.68 -1.69 -9.98
C TRP A 69 -15.75 -0.77 -10.58
N MET A 70 -15.99 0.40 -9.98
CA MET A 70 -16.98 1.36 -10.50
C MET A 70 -16.64 1.82 -11.92
N VAL A 71 -15.38 2.20 -12.17
CA VAL A 71 -14.93 2.59 -13.52
C VAL A 71 -15.08 1.41 -14.50
N GLY A 72 -14.74 0.19 -14.09
CA GLY A 72 -14.94 -1.01 -14.90
C GLY A 72 -16.41 -1.24 -15.28
N PHE A 73 -17.31 -1.11 -14.31
CA PHE A 73 -18.76 -1.21 -14.56
C PHE A 73 -19.26 -0.11 -15.49
N GLN A 74 -18.80 1.13 -15.33
CA GLN A 74 -19.17 2.24 -16.22
C GLN A 74 -18.69 2.02 -17.65
N CYS A 75 -17.46 1.53 -17.83
CA CYS A 75 -16.97 1.15 -19.16
C CYS A 75 -17.82 0.04 -19.80
N GLY A 76 -18.21 -0.97 -19.03
CA GLY A 76 -19.14 -2.01 -19.49
C GLY A 76 -20.50 -1.43 -19.87
N TRP A 77 -21.03 -0.52 -19.05
CA TRP A 77 -22.32 0.14 -19.27
C TRP A 77 -22.29 1.06 -20.50
N LEU A 78 -21.16 1.74 -20.78
CA LEU A 78 -20.95 2.48 -22.03
C LEU A 78 -21.01 1.56 -23.25
N GLY A 79 -20.43 0.36 -23.16
CA GLY A 79 -20.54 -0.66 -24.19
C GLY A 79 -21.99 -1.08 -24.45
N ILE A 80 -22.76 -1.34 -23.37
CA ILE A 80 -24.19 -1.68 -23.46
C ILE A 80 -24.99 -0.52 -24.05
N GLY A 81 -24.75 0.72 -23.59
CA GLY A 81 -25.41 1.92 -24.10
C GLY A 81 -25.16 2.11 -25.60
N GLY A 82 -23.89 2.02 -26.02
CA GLY A 82 -23.51 2.11 -27.43
C GLY A 82 -24.14 1.00 -28.27
N TRP A 83 -24.17 -0.23 -27.76
CA TRP A 83 -24.83 -1.35 -28.43
C TRP A 83 -26.33 -1.14 -28.57
N LEU A 84 -27.02 -0.66 -27.52
CA LEU A 84 -28.44 -0.32 -27.55
C LEU A 84 -28.73 0.82 -28.54
N THR A 85 -27.89 1.85 -28.60
CA THR A 85 -28.01 2.95 -29.57
C THR A 85 -27.87 2.43 -31.00
N VAL A 86 -26.85 1.62 -31.29
CA VAL A 86 -26.61 1.07 -32.62
C VAL A 86 -27.74 0.12 -33.03
N ARG A 87 -28.13 -0.80 -32.14
CA ARG A 87 -29.22 -1.76 -32.40
C ARG A 87 -30.55 -1.03 -32.56
N GLY A 88 -30.85 -0.10 -31.67
CA GLY A 88 -32.03 0.77 -31.74
C GLY A 88 -32.08 1.51 -33.06
N TYR A 89 -30.99 2.16 -33.47
CA TYR A 89 -30.91 2.88 -34.74
C TYR A 89 -31.08 1.97 -35.97
N ARG A 90 -30.43 0.78 -35.99
CA ARG A 90 -30.47 -0.14 -37.12
C ARG A 90 -31.84 -0.77 -37.34
N TYR A 91 -32.55 -1.10 -36.26
CA TYR A 91 -33.87 -1.73 -36.32
C TYR A 91 -35.04 -0.76 -36.05
N ALA A 92 -34.75 0.54 -35.90
CA ALA A 92 -35.77 1.56 -35.63
C ALA A 92 -36.74 1.74 -36.80
N ASP A 93 -38.02 1.56 -36.50
CA ASP A 93 -39.10 2.09 -37.31
C ASP A 93 -39.31 3.59 -36.98
N PRO A 94 -39.08 4.52 -37.94
CA PRO A 94 -39.25 5.96 -37.69
C PRO A 94 -40.66 6.37 -37.28
N VAL A 95 -41.68 5.52 -37.51
CA VAL A 95 -43.06 5.80 -37.09
C VAL A 95 -43.23 5.74 -35.57
N GLN A 96 -42.49 4.88 -34.87
CA GLN A 96 -42.55 4.72 -33.41
C GLN A 96 -41.72 5.76 -32.64
N SER A 97 -41.26 6.81 -33.30
CA SER A 97 -40.40 7.82 -32.68
C SER A 97 -41.19 8.90 -31.96
N PHE A 98 -40.68 9.39 -30.83
CA PHE A 98 -41.28 10.50 -30.09
C PHE A 98 -41.31 11.81 -30.88
N VAL A 99 -40.42 11.97 -31.86
CA VAL A 99 -40.27 13.19 -32.68
C VAL A 99 -40.92 13.03 -34.07
N SER A 100 -41.69 11.95 -34.29
CA SER A 100 -42.38 11.70 -35.56
C SER A 100 -43.30 12.85 -35.99
N GLY A 101 -43.93 13.55 -35.04
CA GLY A 101 -44.77 14.73 -35.33
C GLY A 101 -44.02 16.04 -35.55
N PHE A 102 -42.76 16.15 -35.12
CA PHE A 102 -42.02 17.42 -35.10
C PHE A 102 -41.00 17.56 -36.23
N THR A 103 -40.46 16.45 -36.73
CA THR A 103 -39.45 16.46 -37.80
C THR A 103 -39.79 15.44 -38.86
N SER A 104 -39.51 15.75 -40.13
CA SER A 104 -39.54 14.79 -41.25
C SER A 104 -38.21 14.05 -41.44
N ASN A 105 -37.16 14.44 -40.71
CA ASN A 105 -35.84 13.84 -40.87
C ASN A 105 -35.80 12.41 -40.30
N ARG A 106 -35.58 11.44 -41.19
CA ARG A 106 -35.54 10.01 -40.85
C ARG A 106 -34.42 9.65 -39.87
N ILE A 107 -33.28 10.34 -39.92
CA ILE A 107 -32.15 10.09 -39.02
C ILE A 107 -32.54 10.45 -37.58
N ILE A 108 -33.12 11.64 -37.41
CA ILE A 108 -33.58 12.13 -36.10
C ILE A 108 -34.67 11.19 -35.57
N ARG A 109 -35.68 10.84 -36.38
CA ARG A 109 -36.73 9.90 -35.96
C ARG A 109 -36.17 8.57 -35.45
N ARG A 110 -35.17 8.00 -36.12
CA ARG A 110 -34.56 6.73 -35.68
C ARG A 110 -33.82 6.84 -34.35
N LEU A 111 -33.08 7.93 -34.13
CA LEU A 111 -32.37 8.18 -32.87
C LEU A 111 -33.35 8.42 -31.70
N PHE A 112 -34.49 9.03 -31.98
CA PHE A 112 -35.56 9.29 -31.01
C PHE A 112 -36.56 8.13 -30.84
N THR A 113 -36.20 6.91 -31.24
CA THR A 113 -36.96 5.71 -30.85
C THR A 113 -36.63 5.35 -29.40
N PRO A 114 -37.58 4.76 -28.63
CA PRO A 114 -37.36 4.48 -27.21
C PRO A 114 -36.08 3.69 -26.91
N LEU A 115 -35.75 2.70 -27.75
CA LEU A 115 -34.55 1.87 -27.56
C LEU A 115 -33.26 2.63 -27.86
N ALA A 116 -33.21 3.40 -28.95
CA ALA A 116 -32.04 4.20 -29.29
C ALA A 116 -31.83 5.33 -28.27
N MET A 117 -32.93 5.97 -27.82
CA MET A 117 -32.92 6.97 -26.76
C MET A 117 -32.40 6.41 -25.45
N LEU A 118 -32.84 5.22 -25.03
CA LEU A 118 -32.34 4.57 -23.82
C LEU A 118 -30.82 4.33 -23.90
N GLY A 119 -30.32 3.86 -25.05
CA GLY A 119 -28.88 3.72 -25.27
C GLY A 119 -28.15 5.06 -25.19
N LEU A 120 -28.69 6.09 -25.85
CA LEU A 120 -28.11 7.43 -25.87
C LEU A 120 -28.09 8.07 -24.48
N THR A 121 -29.15 7.93 -23.69
CA THR A 121 -29.22 8.47 -22.33
C THR A 121 -28.23 7.77 -21.40
N ILE A 122 -28.15 6.44 -21.49
CA ILE A 122 -27.14 5.66 -20.78
C ILE A 122 -25.72 6.15 -21.15
N THR A 123 -25.40 6.19 -22.44
CA THR A 123 -24.07 6.59 -22.90
C THR A 123 -23.73 8.02 -22.52
N ALA A 124 -24.68 8.95 -22.63
CA ALA A 124 -24.47 10.35 -22.27
C ALA A 124 -24.25 10.53 -20.77
N LEU A 125 -25.11 9.94 -19.93
CA LEU A 125 -24.99 10.04 -18.47
C LEU A 125 -23.69 9.42 -17.99
N THR A 126 -23.36 8.22 -18.46
CA THR A 126 -22.12 7.55 -18.07
C THR A 126 -20.90 8.28 -18.63
N GLY A 127 -20.96 8.82 -19.84
CA GLY A 127 -19.89 9.63 -20.41
C GLY A 127 -19.61 10.91 -19.60
N MET A 128 -20.64 11.52 -19.02
CA MET A 128 -20.48 12.66 -18.11
C MET A 128 -19.93 12.27 -16.74
N GLN A 129 -20.27 11.09 -16.22
CA GLN A 129 -19.83 10.62 -14.90
C GLN A 129 -18.40 10.06 -14.90
N LEU A 130 -18.04 9.31 -15.95
CA LEU A 130 -16.76 8.62 -16.09
C LEU A 130 -15.52 9.47 -15.75
N PRO A 131 -15.36 10.73 -16.22
CA PRO A 131 -14.17 11.51 -15.88
C PRO A 131 -14.04 11.80 -14.38
N PHE A 132 -15.15 11.94 -13.66
CA PHE A 132 -15.11 12.13 -12.21
C PHE A 132 -14.67 10.86 -11.49
N ASP A 133 -15.20 9.71 -11.90
CA ASP A 133 -14.84 8.41 -11.30
C ASP A 133 -13.40 8.00 -11.62
N VAL A 134 -12.93 8.27 -12.85
CA VAL A 134 -11.52 8.08 -13.22
C VAL A 134 -10.60 8.98 -12.39
N ARG A 135 -10.97 10.25 -12.18
CA ARG A 135 -10.20 11.14 -11.29
C ARG A 135 -10.16 10.61 -9.86
N ALA A 136 -11.29 10.16 -9.32
CA ALA A 136 -11.34 9.57 -7.97
C ALA A 136 -10.45 8.32 -7.86
N MET A 137 -10.45 7.45 -8.89
CA MET A 137 -9.58 6.29 -8.97
C MET A 137 -8.10 6.68 -9.01
N LEU A 138 -7.73 7.68 -9.80
CA LEU A 138 -6.35 8.16 -9.88
C LEU A 138 -5.87 8.81 -8.57
N VAL A 139 -6.73 9.59 -7.92
CA VAL A 139 -6.40 10.19 -6.61
C VAL A 139 -6.20 9.11 -5.56
N ALA A 140 -7.11 8.12 -5.48
CA ALA A 140 -6.96 6.99 -4.56
C ALA A 140 -5.69 6.17 -4.85
N GLY A 141 -5.38 5.94 -6.13
CA GLY A 141 -4.17 5.22 -6.54
C GLY A 141 -2.87 5.98 -6.21
N ASN A 142 -2.87 7.30 -6.38
CA ASN A 142 -1.73 8.13 -6.00
C ASN A 142 -1.54 8.19 -4.47
N ALA A 143 -2.64 8.33 -3.72
CA ALA A 143 -2.60 8.27 -2.26
C ALA A 143 -2.05 6.92 -1.77
N TRP A 144 -2.52 5.82 -2.35
CA TRP A 144 -2.03 4.48 -2.02
C TRP A 144 -0.52 4.31 -2.28
N ARG A 145 -0.01 4.85 -3.40
CA ARG A 145 1.43 4.83 -3.71
C ARG A 145 2.26 5.72 -2.78
N LEU A 146 1.69 6.85 -2.35
CA LEU A 146 2.35 7.74 -1.41
C LEU A 146 2.52 7.06 -0.04
N GLU A 147 1.47 6.40 0.45
CA GLU A 147 1.55 5.60 1.69
C GLU A 147 2.55 4.45 1.58
N GLU A 148 2.62 3.78 0.43
CA GLU A 148 3.61 2.72 0.20
C GLU A 148 5.06 3.26 0.25
N ALA A 149 5.29 4.46 -0.28
CA ALA A 149 6.60 5.11 -0.16
C ALA A 149 6.93 5.45 1.30
N GLN A 150 5.95 5.95 2.07
CA GLN A 150 6.14 6.26 3.50
C GLN A 150 6.45 5.01 4.33
N LYS A 151 5.83 3.87 4.01
CA LYS A 151 6.19 2.57 4.60
C LYS A 151 7.61 2.17 4.30
N ALA A 152 8.04 2.29 3.04
CA ALA A 152 9.40 1.97 2.64
C ALA A 152 10.43 2.88 3.36
N ASP A 153 10.10 4.16 3.53
CA ASP A 153 10.92 5.11 4.28
C ASP A 153 11.01 4.73 5.77
N ALA A 154 9.91 4.32 6.40
CA ALA A 154 9.91 3.84 7.79
C ALA A 154 10.75 2.57 7.97
N LEU A 155 10.69 1.62 7.04
CA LEU A 155 11.55 0.43 7.05
C LEU A 155 13.02 0.78 6.84
N LYS A 156 13.29 1.76 5.98
CA LYS A 156 14.64 2.27 5.78
C LYS A 156 15.18 2.93 7.05
N GLU A 157 14.37 3.72 7.76
CA GLU A 157 14.75 4.32 9.04
C GLU A 157 15.05 3.25 10.10
N ARG A 158 14.21 2.21 10.20
CA ARG A 158 14.45 1.05 11.06
C ARG A 158 15.78 0.36 10.75
N SER A 159 16.09 0.15 9.47
CA SER A 159 17.36 -0.49 9.08
C SER A 159 18.58 0.37 9.34
N MET A 160 18.48 1.69 9.10
CA MET A 160 19.56 2.63 9.44
C MET A 160 19.84 2.64 10.95
N ALA A 161 18.80 2.73 11.78
CA ALA A 161 18.95 2.71 13.24
C ALA A 161 19.60 1.41 13.74
N PHE A 162 19.23 0.26 13.16
CA PHE A 162 19.86 -1.02 13.48
C PHE A 162 21.36 -1.05 13.10
N HIS A 163 21.70 -0.60 11.89
CA HIS A 163 23.09 -0.59 11.43
C HIS A 163 23.98 0.38 12.23
N GLU A 164 23.48 1.56 12.56
CA GLU A 164 24.17 2.53 13.42
C GLU A 164 24.38 1.97 14.83
N GLY A 165 23.33 1.39 15.42
CA GLY A 165 23.40 0.79 16.74
C GLY A 165 24.36 -0.38 16.83
N LYS A 166 24.38 -1.24 15.80
CA LYS A 166 25.32 -2.37 15.70
C LYS A 166 26.76 -1.89 15.55
N ALA A 167 27.02 -0.87 14.71
CA ALA A 167 28.35 -0.34 14.52
C ALA A 167 28.94 0.26 15.81
N ILE A 168 28.11 0.86 16.66
CA ILE A 168 28.54 1.39 17.97
C ILE A 168 28.79 0.26 18.96
N PHE A 169 27.93 -0.75 18.99
CA PHE A 169 28.14 -1.91 19.85
C PHE A 169 29.45 -2.63 19.52
N ASP A 170 29.74 -2.85 18.23
CA ASP A 170 30.97 -3.51 17.79
C ASP A 170 32.22 -2.69 18.21
N ARG A 171 32.17 -1.35 18.12
CA ARG A 171 33.25 -0.47 18.61
C ARG A 171 33.45 -0.54 20.12
N LEU A 172 32.37 -0.48 20.90
CA LEU A 172 32.44 -0.56 22.36
C LEU A 172 33.02 -1.91 22.80
N LYS A 173 32.64 -3.00 22.12
CA LYS A 173 33.17 -4.34 22.39
C LYS A 173 34.66 -4.45 22.07
N GLU A 174 35.13 -3.79 21.02
CA GLU A 174 36.55 -3.70 20.70
C GLU A 174 37.33 -2.87 21.73
N GLU A 175 36.77 -1.74 22.18
CA GLU A 175 37.37 -0.89 23.23
C GLU A 175 37.45 -1.62 24.58
N GLU A 176 36.39 -2.32 24.99
CA GLU A 176 36.39 -3.15 26.20
C GLU A 176 37.43 -4.26 26.14
N ARG A 177 37.58 -4.91 24.96
CA ARG A 177 38.59 -5.94 24.74
C ARG A 177 40.00 -5.38 24.87
N GLN A 178 40.27 -4.22 24.27
CA GLN A 178 41.57 -3.56 24.37
C GLN A 178 41.87 -3.11 25.80
N ALA A 179 40.90 -2.50 26.49
CA ALA A 179 41.06 -2.09 27.89
C ALA A 179 41.31 -3.29 28.82
N PHE A 180 40.64 -4.42 28.56
CA PHE A 180 40.86 -5.66 29.29
C PHE A 180 42.27 -6.24 29.05
N GLU A 181 42.75 -6.25 27.81
CA GLU A 181 44.10 -6.70 27.44
C GLU A 181 45.18 -5.81 28.09
N VAL A 182 45.03 -4.49 28.03
CA VAL A 182 45.94 -3.53 28.68
C VAL A 182 45.95 -3.70 30.21
N GLY A 183 44.78 -3.84 30.84
CA GLY A 183 44.70 -4.07 32.29
C GLY A 183 45.36 -5.39 32.74
N MET A 184 45.30 -6.45 31.91
CA MET A 184 46.03 -7.68 32.17
C MET A 184 47.55 -7.52 32.03
N GLU A 185 48.02 -6.70 31.09
CA GLU A 185 49.43 -6.40 30.94
C GLU A 185 49.97 -5.55 32.11
N GLU A 186 49.21 -4.53 32.55
CA GLU A 186 49.58 -3.69 33.70
C GLU A 186 49.64 -4.49 35.01
N THR A 187 48.66 -5.37 35.25
CA THR A 187 48.65 -6.26 36.42
C THR A 187 49.79 -7.28 36.40
N LYS A 188 50.24 -7.70 35.21
CA LYS A 188 51.40 -8.59 35.05
C LYS A 188 52.74 -7.87 35.22
N ASN A 189 52.81 -6.60 34.80
CA ASN A 189 54.03 -5.79 34.84
C ASN A 189 54.20 -4.98 36.12
N SER A 190 53.18 -4.85 36.97
CA SER A 190 53.33 -4.23 38.30
C SER A 190 54.16 -5.14 39.22
N PRO A 191 55.42 -4.78 39.54
CA PRO A 191 56.22 -5.55 40.47
C PRO A 191 55.68 -5.32 41.89
N LYS A 192 55.43 -6.43 42.60
CA LYS A 192 55.30 -6.39 44.06
C LYS A 192 56.61 -5.96 44.71
#